data_AF-A0A4P2VJJ8-F1
#
_entry.id   AF-A0A4P2VJJ8-F1
#
_cell.length_a   1.000
_cell.length_b   1.000
_cell.length_c   1.000
_cell.angle_alpha   90.00
_cell.angle_beta   90.00
_cell.angle_gamma   90.00
#
_symmetry.space_group_name_H-M   'P 1'
#
loop_
_entity.id
_entity.type
_entity.pdbx_description
1 polymer ?
#
loop_
_entity_poly.entity_id
_entity_poly.type
_entity_poly.pdbx_seq_one_letter_code
_entity_poly.pdbx_strand_id
1 'polypeptide(L)'
;MRDLVLVEGPYVSSLVRALSESLRAKVYRWDSVRGDDVEGMEALVVHPMAEPFEYYLNSAISVSERISGRARRIVLTVPYMGIKAEGRVLQYLAGGLDLMGADHVIVSDPPPEVVTALRTPLVAVSAYPEIAKWLSGKIVKMRVAAPPRLENRAEAFAELVGAELRVMPSDSPDELEALDGEVLLWDIVISCDELGKLMRLRAAYYAVPHVGCGEMLTSFPERIVASDSMDNPYSKITLAGALTSAALAL
;
A
#
# COMPACT_ATOMS: atom_id res chain seq x y z
N MET A 1 -12.75 -26.09 2.44
CA MET A 1 -11.75 -25.02 2.27
C MET A 1 -12.25 -24.18 1.11
N ARG A 2 -12.16 -22.83 1.16
CA ARG A 2 -12.36 -22.04 -0.06
C ARG A 2 -11.26 -22.43 -1.03
N ASP A 3 -11.60 -22.65 -2.30
CA ASP A 3 -10.63 -22.88 -3.38
C ASP A 3 -9.99 -21.53 -3.71
N LEU A 4 -9.12 -21.04 -2.83
CA LEU A 4 -8.46 -19.73 -2.91
C LEU A 4 -6.95 -19.92 -3.11
N VAL A 5 -6.40 -19.19 -4.07
CA VAL A 5 -4.97 -19.15 -4.36
C VAL A 5 -4.46 -17.72 -4.37
N LEU A 6 -3.20 -17.54 -3.98
CA LEU A 6 -2.50 -16.26 -4.06
C LEU A 6 -1.58 -16.27 -5.28
N VAL A 7 -1.64 -15.21 -6.08
CA VAL A 7 -0.66 -14.96 -7.13
C VAL A 7 0.23 -13.82 -6.65
N GLU A 8 1.48 -14.17 -6.31
CA GLU A 8 2.48 -13.26 -5.75
C GLU A 8 3.11 -12.42 -6.85
N GLY A 9 2.91 -11.10 -6.81
CA GLY A 9 3.61 -10.13 -7.64
C GLY A 9 5.02 -9.79 -7.14
N PRO A 10 5.73 -8.90 -7.86
CA PRO A 10 7.08 -8.50 -7.48
C PRO A 10 7.07 -7.70 -6.16
N TYR A 11 8.12 -7.90 -5.35
CA TYR A 11 8.40 -7.14 -4.12
C TYR A 11 7.25 -7.10 -3.10
N VAL A 12 6.46 -8.16 -2.97
CA VAL A 12 5.39 -8.29 -1.95
C VAL A 12 5.50 -9.60 -1.18
N SER A 13 6.69 -10.18 -1.13
CA SER A 13 6.93 -11.53 -0.61
C SER A 13 6.56 -11.63 0.87
N SER A 14 6.90 -10.60 1.66
CA SER A 14 6.58 -10.57 3.09
C SER A 14 5.07 -10.57 3.33
N LEU A 15 4.35 -9.72 2.59
CA LEU A 15 2.89 -9.61 2.67
C LEU A 15 2.20 -10.89 2.20
N VAL A 16 2.61 -11.44 1.06
CA VAL A 16 1.99 -12.66 0.52
C VAL A 16 2.20 -13.86 1.44
N ARG A 17 3.36 -13.98 2.08
CA ARG A 17 3.58 -15.00 3.11
C ARG A 17 2.59 -14.85 4.27
N ALA A 18 2.43 -13.63 4.80
CA ALA A 18 1.48 -13.38 5.90
C ALA A 18 0.02 -13.63 5.48
N LEU A 19 -0.34 -13.31 4.24
CA LEU A 19 -1.65 -13.63 3.66
C LEU A 19 -1.84 -15.14 3.50
N SER A 20 -0.84 -15.87 3.01
CA SER A 20 -0.89 -17.33 2.84
C SER A 20 -1.12 -18.04 4.18
N GLU A 21 -0.43 -17.60 5.23
CA GLU A 21 -0.64 -18.12 6.59
C GLU A 21 -2.06 -17.83 7.11
N SER A 22 -2.54 -16.60 6.90
CA SER A 22 -3.86 -16.16 7.39
C SER A 22 -5.01 -16.85 6.65
N LEU A 23 -4.91 -16.95 5.32
CA LEU A 23 -5.95 -17.51 4.44
C LEU A 23 -5.81 -19.03 4.24
N ARG A 24 -4.68 -19.62 4.67
CA ARG A 24 -4.28 -21.00 4.35
C ARG A 24 -4.32 -21.30 2.85
N ALA A 25 -3.93 -20.31 2.05
CA ALA A 25 -4.00 -20.35 0.59
C ALA A 25 -2.64 -20.73 -0.01
N LYS A 26 -2.67 -21.50 -1.10
CA LYS A 26 -1.47 -21.84 -1.87
C LYS A 26 -0.97 -20.60 -2.62
N VAL A 27 0.35 -20.42 -2.66
CA VAL A 27 1.00 -19.31 -3.37
C VAL A 27 1.59 -19.80 -4.69
N TYR A 28 1.31 -19.06 -5.76
CA TYR A 28 1.97 -19.18 -7.05
C TYR A 28 2.76 -17.92 -7.34
N ARG A 29 3.99 -18.06 -7.83
CA ARG A 29 4.82 -16.92 -8.20
C ARG A 29 4.39 -16.34 -9.55
N TRP A 30 4.47 -15.02 -9.64
CA TRP A 30 4.15 -14.21 -10.81
C TRP A 30 4.54 -14.84 -12.16
N ASP A 31 5.82 -15.19 -12.30
CA ASP A 31 6.38 -15.64 -13.58
C ASP A 31 6.01 -17.10 -13.90
N SER A 32 5.66 -17.88 -12.88
CA SER A 32 5.43 -19.32 -12.99
C SER A 32 3.97 -19.73 -13.11
N VAL A 33 3.03 -18.86 -12.71
CA VAL A 33 1.61 -19.21 -12.68
C VAL A 33 1.09 -19.51 -14.09
N ARG A 34 0.33 -20.61 -14.21
CA ARG A 34 -0.35 -21.04 -15.42
C ARG A 34 -1.86 -21.04 -15.19
N GLY A 35 -2.63 -21.06 -16.28
CA GLY A 35 -4.09 -21.15 -16.21
C GLY A 35 -4.56 -22.39 -15.43
N ASP A 36 -3.91 -23.53 -15.65
CA ASP A 36 -4.27 -24.81 -15.00
C ASP A 36 -4.00 -24.79 -13.48
N ASP A 37 -3.11 -23.91 -13.00
CA ASP A 37 -2.79 -23.78 -11.57
C ASP A 37 -3.96 -23.18 -10.75
N VAL A 38 -4.85 -22.45 -11.43
CA VAL A 38 -5.93 -21.66 -10.83
C VAL A 38 -7.31 -22.05 -11.37
N GLU A 39 -7.40 -23.13 -12.14
CA GLU A 39 -8.63 -23.52 -12.83
C GLU A 39 -9.78 -23.80 -11.83
N GLY A 40 -10.89 -23.07 -11.98
CA GLY A 40 -12.05 -23.15 -11.10
C GLY A 40 -11.88 -22.51 -9.71
N MET A 41 -10.71 -21.94 -9.42
CA MET A 41 -10.38 -21.34 -8.12
C MET A 41 -10.64 -19.83 -8.10
N GLU A 42 -10.73 -19.26 -6.90
CA GLU A 42 -10.63 -17.82 -6.68
C GLU A 42 -9.15 -17.42 -6.61
N ALA A 43 -8.74 -16.49 -7.46
CA ALA A 43 -7.38 -15.98 -7.47
C ALA A 43 -7.32 -14.59 -6.82
N LEU A 44 -6.56 -14.48 -5.72
CA LEU A 44 -6.17 -13.19 -5.15
C LEU A 44 -4.80 -12.82 -5.71
N VAL A 45 -4.80 -11.89 -6.66
CA VAL A 45 -3.58 -11.40 -7.33
C VAL A 45 -3.02 -10.25 -6.52
N VAL A 46 -1.86 -10.41 -5.88
CA VAL A 46 -1.26 -9.38 -5.03
C VAL A 46 -0.12 -8.71 -5.79
N HIS A 47 -0.33 -7.49 -6.27
CA HIS A 47 0.62 -6.83 -7.17
C HIS A 47 0.70 -5.33 -6.88
N PRO A 48 1.90 -4.77 -6.58
CA PRO A 48 2.05 -3.35 -6.36
C PRO A 48 1.99 -2.57 -7.68
N MET A 49 1.66 -1.28 -7.62
CA MET A 49 1.79 -0.33 -8.73
C MET A 49 2.86 0.70 -8.36
N ALA A 50 4.00 0.66 -9.03
CA ALA A 50 5.15 1.52 -8.76
C ALA A 50 5.74 2.07 -10.06
N GLU A 51 6.68 3.01 -9.94
CA GLU A 51 7.44 3.50 -11.09
C GLU A 51 8.55 2.51 -11.51
N PRO A 52 8.80 2.30 -12.82
CA PRO A 52 8.09 2.86 -13.96
C PRO A 52 6.70 2.23 -14.18
N PHE A 53 5.64 3.04 -14.18
CA PHE A 53 4.24 2.58 -14.13
C PHE A 53 3.86 1.57 -15.23
N GLU A 54 4.24 1.85 -16.48
CA GLU A 54 3.88 1.00 -17.63
C GLU A 54 4.39 -0.43 -17.49
N TYR A 55 5.56 -0.61 -16.88
CA TYR A 55 6.12 -1.94 -16.65
C TYR A 55 5.25 -2.74 -15.68
N TYR A 56 4.89 -2.17 -14.53
CA TYR A 56 4.06 -2.83 -13.53
C TYR A 56 2.67 -3.12 -14.06
N LEU A 57 2.05 -2.16 -14.78
CA LEU A 57 0.72 -2.36 -15.34
C LEU A 57 0.71 -3.46 -16.43
N ASN A 58 1.64 -3.42 -17.38
CA ASN A 58 1.70 -4.42 -18.46
C ASN A 58 2.02 -5.81 -17.92
N SER A 59 2.86 -5.90 -16.87
CA SER A 59 3.11 -7.13 -16.14
C SER A 59 1.81 -7.68 -15.52
N ALA A 60 1.05 -6.83 -14.82
CA ALA A 60 -0.25 -7.13 -14.23
C ALA A 60 -1.27 -7.64 -15.26
N ILE A 61 -1.37 -6.96 -16.40
CA ILE A 61 -2.23 -7.36 -17.53
C ILE A 61 -1.83 -8.74 -18.05
N SER A 62 -0.54 -8.97 -18.33
CA SER A 62 -0.07 -10.23 -18.93
C SER A 62 -0.36 -11.46 -18.07
N VAL A 63 -0.20 -11.35 -16.75
CA VAL A 63 -0.54 -12.45 -15.83
C VAL A 63 -2.05 -12.61 -15.75
N SER A 64 -2.81 -11.52 -15.69
CA SER A 64 -4.26 -11.57 -15.62
C SER A 64 -4.86 -12.21 -16.87
N GLU A 65 -4.39 -11.87 -18.07
CA GLU A 65 -4.82 -12.51 -19.33
C GLU A 65 -4.56 -14.03 -19.33
N ARG A 66 -3.46 -14.47 -18.71
CA ARG A 66 -3.10 -15.89 -18.64
C ARG A 66 -4.04 -16.70 -17.74
N ILE A 67 -4.55 -16.08 -16.68
CA ILE A 67 -5.44 -16.73 -15.70
C ILE A 67 -6.92 -16.42 -15.93
N SER A 68 -7.21 -15.38 -16.73
CA SER A 68 -8.57 -14.97 -17.09
C SER A 68 -9.28 -16.08 -17.87
N GLY A 69 -10.55 -16.32 -17.53
CA GLY A 69 -11.34 -17.43 -18.06
C GLY A 69 -10.96 -18.81 -17.52
N ARG A 70 -9.94 -18.92 -16.66
CA ARG A 70 -9.57 -20.15 -15.94
C ARG A 70 -9.94 -20.09 -14.47
N ALA A 71 -9.60 -18.97 -13.82
CA ALA A 71 -10.08 -18.69 -12.47
C ALA A 71 -11.60 -18.46 -12.47
N ARG A 72 -12.28 -18.92 -11.42
CA ARG A 72 -13.70 -18.64 -11.17
C ARG A 72 -13.94 -17.16 -10.87
N ARG A 73 -12.98 -16.54 -10.20
CA ARG A 73 -13.00 -15.14 -9.79
C ARG A 73 -11.57 -14.63 -9.66
N ILE A 74 -11.33 -13.39 -10.08
CA ILE A 74 -10.06 -12.70 -9.92
C ILE A 74 -10.29 -11.47 -9.05
N VAL A 75 -9.58 -11.41 -7.93
CA VAL A 75 -9.51 -10.21 -7.08
C VAL A 75 -8.11 -9.66 -7.20
N LEU A 76 -7.98 -8.45 -7.73
CA LEU A 76 -6.69 -7.75 -7.73
C LEU A 76 -6.51 -7.02 -6.42
N THR A 77 -5.38 -7.22 -5.76
CA THR A 77 -4.96 -6.49 -4.58
C THR A 77 -3.76 -5.63 -4.93
N VAL A 78 -3.89 -4.32 -4.79
CA VAL A 78 -2.85 -3.32 -4.98
C VAL A 78 -2.42 -2.79 -3.61
N PRO A 79 -1.47 -3.45 -2.93
CA PRO A 79 -1.09 -3.06 -1.58
C PRO A 79 -0.28 -1.75 -1.53
N TYR A 80 0.38 -1.40 -2.64
CA TYR A 80 1.17 -0.18 -2.80
C TYR A 80 0.84 0.49 -4.13
N MET A 81 0.65 1.81 -4.10
CA MET A 81 0.32 2.64 -5.27
C MET A 81 1.25 3.86 -5.34
N GLY A 82 2.53 3.63 -5.64
CA GLY A 82 3.56 4.67 -5.73
C GLY A 82 3.62 5.34 -7.08
N ILE A 83 2.47 5.76 -7.59
CA ILE A 83 2.34 6.52 -8.83
C ILE A 83 1.49 7.76 -8.56
N LYS A 84 1.85 8.87 -9.20
CA LYS A 84 0.95 10.03 -9.26
C LYS A 84 -0.07 9.77 -10.36
N ALA A 85 -1.19 9.15 -9.98
CA ALA A 85 -2.24 8.77 -10.91
C ALA A 85 -3.06 10.01 -11.35
N GLU A 86 -2.47 10.82 -12.23
CA GLU A 86 -3.11 12.02 -12.78
C GLU A 86 -3.29 11.92 -14.30
N GLY A 87 -4.35 12.56 -14.81
CA GLY A 87 -4.59 12.71 -16.24
C GLY A 87 -4.57 11.37 -17.01
N ARG A 88 -3.58 11.22 -17.91
CA ARG A 88 -3.44 10.01 -18.73
C ARG A 88 -3.09 8.77 -17.91
N VAL A 89 -2.26 8.89 -16.87
CA VAL A 89 -1.86 7.73 -16.04
C VAL A 89 -3.08 7.08 -15.39
N LEU A 90 -3.99 7.90 -14.87
CA LEU A 90 -5.23 7.45 -14.27
C LEU A 90 -6.15 6.73 -15.26
N GLN A 91 -6.26 7.25 -16.50
CA GLN A 91 -7.04 6.60 -17.58
C GLN A 91 -6.43 5.26 -18.00
N TYR A 92 -5.10 5.20 -18.09
CA TYR A 92 -4.38 3.95 -18.40
C TYR A 92 -4.51 2.93 -17.27
N LEU A 93 -4.44 3.36 -16.00
CA LEU A 93 -4.70 2.49 -14.85
C LEU A 93 -6.12 1.92 -14.92
N ALA A 94 -7.14 2.78 -15.10
CA ALA A 94 -8.52 2.33 -15.19
C ALA A 94 -8.75 1.36 -16.36
N GLY A 95 -8.24 1.69 -17.55
CA GLY A 95 -8.34 0.82 -18.73
C GLY A 95 -7.57 -0.50 -18.56
N GLY A 96 -6.38 -0.48 -17.96
CA GLY A 96 -5.58 -1.67 -17.70
C GLY A 96 -6.23 -2.60 -16.68
N LEU A 97 -6.82 -2.05 -15.62
CA LEU A 97 -7.58 -2.82 -14.63
C LEU A 97 -8.84 -3.46 -15.23
N ASP A 98 -9.54 -2.74 -16.10
CA ASP A 98 -10.67 -3.29 -16.86
C ASP A 98 -10.19 -4.45 -17.78
N LEU A 99 -9.03 -4.33 -18.42
CA LEU A 99 -8.44 -5.38 -19.27
C LEU A 99 -7.99 -6.62 -18.49
N MET A 100 -7.60 -6.46 -17.22
CA MET A 100 -7.23 -7.57 -16.35
C MET A 100 -8.43 -8.49 -16.04
N GLY A 101 -9.66 -8.03 -16.26
CA GLY A 101 -10.87 -8.81 -15.99
C GLY A 101 -11.02 -9.14 -14.51
N ALA A 102 -10.53 -8.27 -13.62
CA ALA A 102 -10.71 -8.42 -12.18
C ALA A 102 -12.19 -8.18 -11.83
N ASP A 103 -12.75 -9.04 -10.99
CA ASP A 103 -14.11 -8.87 -10.46
C ASP A 103 -14.16 -7.76 -9.40
N HIS A 104 -13.06 -7.62 -8.65
CA HIS A 104 -12.89 -6.64 -7.58
C HIS A 104 -11.44 -6.17 -7.50
N VAL A 105 -11.25 -4.94 -7.03
CA VAL A 105 -9.94 -4.39 -6.69
C VAL A 105 -9.90 -4.04 -5.20
N ILE A 106 -8.91 -4.54 -4.47
CA ILE A 106 -8.61 -4.12 -3.10
C ILE A 106 -7.38 -3.21 -3.15
N VAL A 107 -7.47 -2.01 -2.60
CA VAL A 107 -6.35 -1.04 -2.62
C VAL A 107 -6.06 -0.52 -1.23
N SER A 108 -4.78 -0.44 -0.85
CA SER A 108 -4.39 0.23 0.40
C SER A 108 -4.24 1.73 0.22
N ASP A 109 -4.88 2.48 1.12
CA ASP A 109 -4.82 3.93 1.25
C ASP A 109 -4.91 4.71 -0.10
N PRO A 110 -5.80 4.32 -1.04
CA PRO A 110 -5.82 4.87 -2.39
C PRO A 110 -6.05 6.39 -2.39
N PRO A 111 -5.41 7.15 -3.30
CA PRO A 111 -5.75 8.55 -3.47
C PRO A 111 -7.19 8.69 -4.01
N PRO A 112 -7.92 9.79 -3.70
CA PRO A 112 -9.33 9.97 -4.09
C PRO A 112 -9.59 9.84 -5.60
N GLU A 113 -8.62 10.24 -6.42
CA GLU A 113 -8.70 10.18 -7.88
C GLU A 113 -8.76 8.73 -8.38
N VAL A 114 -8.04 7.82 -7.72
CA VAL A 114 -8.08 6.39 -8.04
C VAL A 114 -9.44 5.79 -7.67
N VAL A 115 -10.00 6.15 -6.52
CA VAL A 115 -11.32 5.65 -6.08
C VAL A 115 -12.42 6.03 -7.09
N THR A 116 -12.34 7.23 -7.65
CA THR A 116 -13.36 7.75 -8.58
C THR A 116 -13.17 7.32 -10.03
N ALA A 117 -11.96 6.93 -10.43
CA ALA A 117 -11.65 6.56 -11.81
C ALA A 117 -11.98 5.12 -12.17
N LEU A 118 -12.08 4.22 -11.18
CA LEU A 118 -12.23 2.79 -11.43
C LEU A 118 -13.69 2.40 -11.63
N ARG A 119 -13.94 1.64 -12.69
CA ARG A 119 -15.24 1.02 -12.96
C ARG A 119 -15.41 -0.29 -12.22
N THR A 120 -14.32 -1.03 -12.08
CA THR A 120 -14.28 -2.28 -11.31
C THR A 120 -14.55 -1.95 -9.83
N PRO A 121 -15.43 -2.69 -9.14
CA PRO A 121 -15.72 -2.48 -7.72
C PRO A 121 -14.44 -2.43 -6.88
N LEU A 122 -14.28 -1.36 -6.10
CA LEU A 122 -13.10 -1.12 -5.27
C LEU A 122 -13.43 -1.24 -3.79
N VAL A 123 -12.56 -1.93 -3.06
CA VAL A 123 -12.50 -1.96 -1.59
C VAL A 123 -11.23 -1.25 -1.14
N ALA A 124 -11.37 -0.13 -0.44
CA ALA A 124 -10.24 0.56 0.17
C ALA A 124 -9.95 -0.03 1.56
N VAL A 125 -8.69 -0.38 1.81
CA VAL A 125 -8.17 -0.71 3.15
C VAL A 125 -7.18 0.36 3.60
N SER A 126 -6.85 0.38 4.89
CA SER A 126 -5.91 1.37 5.42
C SER A 126 -4.86 0.77 6.34
N ALA A 127 -3.61 1.21 6.18
CA ALA A 127 -2.50 0.89 7.07
C ALA A 127 -2.52 1.72 8.38
N TYR A 128 -3.17 2.88 8.38
CA TYR A 128 -3.14 3.84 9.48
C TYR A 128 -3.54 3.25 10.84
N PRO A 129 -4.58 2.39 10.96
CA PRO A 129 -4.94 1.80 12.25
C PRO A 129 -3.83 0.93 12.87
N GLU A 130 -3.13 0.14 12.06
CA GLU A 130 -2.03 -0.70 12.56
C GLU A 130 -0.79 0.14 12.90
N ILE A 131 -0.53 1.21 12.13
CA ILE A 131 0.52 2.18 12.47
C ILE A 131 0.21 2.89 13.79
N ALA A 132 -1.04 3.35 13.98
CA ALA A 132 -1.50 3.98 15.21
C ALA A 132 -1.33 3.05 16.42
N LYS A 133 -1.72 1.78 16.27
CA LYS A 133 -1.52 0.73 17.29
C LYS A 133 -0.03 0.53 17.61
N TRP A 134 0.84 0.54 16.59
CA TRP A 134 2.28 0.42 16.82
C TRP A 134 2.84 1.62 17.59
N LEU A 135 2.39 2.84 17.27
CA LEU A 135 2.83 4.08 17.93
C LEU A 135 2.20 4.29 19.30
N SER A 136 1.10 3.60 19.61
CA SER A 136 0.43 3.67 20.90
C SER A 136 1.42 3.38 22.04
N GLY A 137 1.44 4.27 23.03
CA GLY A 137 2.38 4.23 24.16
C GLY A 137 3.80 4.73 23.87
N LYS A 138 4.17 4.98 22.61
CA LYS A 138 5.49 5.55 22.23
C LYS A 138 5.49 7.07 22.08
N ILE A 139 4.34 7.64 21.75
CA ILE A 139 4.22 9.05 21.32
C ILE A 139 3.55 9.96 22.36
N VAL A 140 3.82 9.71 23.65
CA VAL A 140 3.20 10.44 24.77
C VAL A 140 3.49 11.94 24.67
N LYS A 141 2.43 12.76 24.57
CA LYS A 141 2.48 14.23 24.44
C LYS A 141 3.14 14.75 23.14
N MET A 142 3.22 13.93 22.11
CA MET A 142 3.67 14.38 20.78
C MET A 142 2.49 14.90 19.96
N ARG A 143 2.76 15.81 19.01
CA ARG A 143 1.80 16.21 17.97
C ARG A 143 2.00 15.35 16.73
N VAL A 144 0.93 15.16 15.96
CA VAL A 144 0.99 14.64 14.60
C VAL A 144 1.14 15.83 13.66
N ALA A 145 2.22 15.88 12.90
CA ALA A 145 2.44 16.84 11.84
C ALA A 145 2.12 16.19 10.49
N ALA A 146 1.36 16.89 9.64
CA ALA A 146 1.01 16.38 8.30
C ALA A 146 0.94 17.51 7.28
N PRO A 147 1.27 17.25 6.00
CA PRO A 147 1.12 18.24 4.93
C PRO A 147 -0.37 18.53 4.66
N PRO A 148 -0.72 19.71 4.11
CA PRO A 148 -2.11 20.12 3.84
C PRO A 148 -2.93 19.06 3.09
N ARG A 149 -2.36 18.42 2.08
CA ARG A 149 -3.06 17.38 1.30
C ARG A 149 -3.51 16.16 2.11
N LEU A 150 -2.97 15.97 3.31
CA LEU A 150 -3.30 14.86 4.21
C LEU A 150 -4.16 15.27 5.41
N GLU A 151 -4.61 16.52 5.50
CA GLU A 151 -5.32 17.06 6.67
C GLU A 151 -6.43 16.12 7.19
N ASN A 152 -7.37 15.73 6.34
CA ASN A 152 -8.48 14.84 6.73
C ASN A 152 -8.00 13.46 7.24
N ARG A 153 -6.96 12.87 6.63
CA ARG A 153 -6.39 11.60 7.07
C ARG A 153 -5.62 11.76 8.38
N ALA A 154 -4.94 12.89 8.52
CA ALA A 154 -4.12 13.22 9.67
C ALA A 154 -4.96 13.53 10.91
N GLU A 155 -6.13 14.15 10.73
CA GLU A 155 -7.11 14.35 11.79
C GLU A 155 -7.58 13.00 12.35
N ALA A 156 -8.08 12.11 11.50
CA ALA A 156 -8.50 10.77 11.90
C ALA A 156 -7.36 9.97 12.55
N PHE A 157 -6.13 10.07 12.02
CA PHE A 157 -4.97 9.41 12.60
C PHE A 157 -4.59 9.98 13.97
N ALA A 158 -4.61 11.31 14.13
CA ALA A 158 -4.33 11.98 15.38
C ALA A 158 -5.33 11.58 16.48
N GLU A 159 -6.62 11.45 16.12
CA GLU A 159 -7.65 10.91 17.01
C GLU A 159 -7.33 9.48 17.46
N LEU A 160 -6.96 8.59 16.53
CA LEU A 160 -6.62 7.18 16.85
C LEU A 160 -5.47 7.05 17.85
N VAL A 161 -4.50 7.97 17.80
CA VAL A 161 -3.33 7.95 18.70
C VAL A 161 -3.48 8.89 19.90
N GLY A 162 -4.58 9.64 20.01
CA GLY A 162 -4.83 10.60 21.08
C GLY A 162 -3.85 11.78 21.09
N ALA A 163 -3.50 12.32 19.93
CA ALA A 163 -2.57 13.43 19.75
C ALA A 163 -3.25 14.65 19.11
N GLU A 164 -2.65 15.82 19.28
CA GLU A 164 -3.06 17.03 18.55
C GLU A 164 -2.50 17.02 17.13
N LEU A 165 -3.30 17.48 16.16
CA LEU A 165 -2.88 17.67 14.78
C LEU A 165 -2.23 19.06 14.59
N ARG A 166 -1.12 19.08 13.87
CA ARG A 166 -0.50 20.27 13.28
C ARG A 166 -0.47 20.12 11.76
N VAL A 167 -1.26 20.93 11.06
CA VAL A 167 -1.15 21.04 9.60
C VAL A 167 0.07 21.89 9.26
N MET A 168 0.93 21.36 8.42
CA MET A 168 2.15 22.02 7.94
C MET A 168 1.83 23.05 6.86
N PRO A 169 2.70 24.04 6.60
CA PRO A 169 2.39 25.11 5.63
C PRO A 169 2.53 24.69 4.16
N SER A 170 3.11 23.52 3.86
CA SER A 170 3.39 23.07 2.50
C SER A 170 3.33 21.55 2.37
N ASP A 171 3.06 21.09 1.13
CA ASP A 171 3.17 19.69 0.72
C ASP A 171 4.59 19.28 0.32
N SER A 172 5.51 20.26 0.18
CA SER A 172 6.90 20.02 -0.26
C SER A 172 7.84 19.83 0.93
N PRO A 173 8.52 18.67 1.07
CA PRO A 173 9.50 18.44 2.15
C PRO A 173 10.61 19.49 2.23
N ASP A 174 10.98 20.08 1.09
CA ASP A 174 12.07 21.05 0.99
C ASP A 174 11.69 22.43 1.56
N GLU A 175 10.40 22.69 1.80
CA GLU A 175 9.87 23.95 2.33
C GLU A 175 9.52 23.88 3.82
N LEU A 176 9.75 22.71 4.45
CA LEU A 176 9.32 22.45 5.82
C LEU A 176 10.44 22.67 6.84
N GLU A 177 10.06 23.21 7.99
CA GLU A 177 10.94 23.32 9.15
C GLU A 177 11.09 21.97 9.87
N ALA A 178 12.09 21.89 10.75
CA ALA A 178 12.25 20.72 11.60
C ALA A 178 11.04 20.52 12.54
N LEU A 179 10.69 19.27 12.77
CA LEU A 179 9.53 18.81 13.52
C LEU A 179 9.93 18.28 14.90
N ASP A 180 11.15 18.56 15.38
CA ASP A 180 11.78 17.98 16.58
C ASP A 180 10.76 17.61 17.69
N GLY A 181 10.54 16.31 17.91
CA GLY A 181 9.60 15.80 18.93
C GLY A 181 8.16 15.50 18.44
N GLU A 182 7.87 15.67 17.16
CA GLU A 182 6.57 15.36 16.55
C GLU A 182 6.60 14.05 15.74
N VAL A 183 5.41 13.50 15.47
CA VAL A 183 5.22 12.39 14.55
C VAL A 183 4.88 12.96 13.18
N LEU A 184 5.69 12.67 12.17
CA LEU A 184 5.38 13.04 10.79
C LEU A 184 4.48 11.98 10.16
N LEU A 185 3.30 12.37 9.72
CA LEU A 185 2.45 11.56 8.86
C LEU A 185 2.74 11.88 7.39
N TRP A 186 3.13 10.88 6.61
CA TRP A 186 3.39 11.00 5.17
C TRP A 186 2.77 9.80 4.47
N ASP A 187 1.91 9.98 3.48
CA ASP A 187 1.13 8.89 2.87
C ASP A 187 1.98 7.85 2.15
N ILE A 188 2.91 8.31 1.31
CA ILE A 188 3.72 7.45 0.46
C ILE A 188 5.08 8.08 0.20
N VAL A 189 6.09 7.23 0.16
CA VAL A 189 7.46 7.55 -0.24
C VAL A 189 7.78 6.74 -1.48
N ILE A 190 7.99 7.41 -2.60
CA ILE A 190 8.23 6.75 -3.90
C ILE A 190 9.70 6.46 -4.16
N SER A 191 10.62 7.09 -3.43
CA SER A 191 12.06 6.94 -3.63
C SER A 191 12.86 7.10 -2.35
N CYS A 192 14.09 6.60 -2.37
CA CYS A 192 15.04 6.81 -1.29
C CYS A 192 15.45 8.28 -1.13
N ASP A 193 15.51 9.05 -2.23
CA ASP A 193 15.78 10.49 -2.15
C ASP A 193 14.70 11.23 -1.37
N GLU A 194 13.43 10.94 -1.66
CA GLU A 194 12.30 11.51 -0.93
C GLU A 194 12.34 11.16 0.56
N LEU A 195 12.62 9.88 0.89
CA LEU A 195 12.79 9.48 2.29
C LEU A 195 13.90 10.30 2.96
N GLY A 196 15.05 10.44 2.29
CA GLY A 196 16.17 11.25 2.76
C GLY A 196 15.80 12.71 3.04
N LYS A 197 14.93 13.31 2.23
CA LYS A 197 14.40 14.67 2.46
C LYS A 197 13.52 14.73 3.69
N LEU A 198 12.54 13.83 3.83
CA LEU A 198 11.68 13.76 5.02
C LEU A 198 12.50 13.59 6.30
N MET A 199 13.56 12.79 6.23
CA MET A 199 14.44 12.55 7.37
C MET A 199 15.17 13.81 7.87
N ARG A 200 15.40 14.81 7.01
CA ARG A 200 15.98 16.10 7.44
C ARG A 200 15.05 16.90 8.36
N LEU A 201 13.77 16.57 8.37
CA LEU A 201 12.78 17.17 9.27
C LEU A 201 12.94 16.72 10.73
N ARG A 202 13.75 15.69 11.01
CA ARG A 202 14.09 15.22 12.38
C ARG A 202 12.87 14.93 13.27
N ALA A 203 11.80 14.40 12.66
CA ALA A 203 10.65 13.93 13.41
C ALA A 203 11.04 12.83 14.41
N ALA A 204 10.32 12.73 15.52
CA ALA A 204 10.51 11.66 16.50
C ALA A 204 10.16 10.30 15.89
N TYR A 205 9.08 10.26 15.11
CA TYR A 205 8.65 9.10 14.33
C TYR A 205 8.13 9.53 12.96
N TYR A 206 8.23 8.63 12.00
CA TYR A 206 7.73 8.78 10.64
C TYR A 206 6.65 7.70 10.42
N ALA A 207 5.40 8.12 10.42
CA ALA A 207 4.25 7.28 10.10
C ALA A 207 4.04 7.30 8.58
N VAL A 208 4.57 6.30 7.89
CA VAL A 208 4.59 6.24 6.42
C VAL A 208 4.01 4.92 5.94
N PRO A 209 2.69 4.83 5.67
CA PRO A 209 2.03 3.61 5.20
C PRO A 209 2.80 2.86 4.11
N HIS A 210 3.31 3.61 3.14
CA HIS A 210 3.85 3.06 1.91
C HIS A 210 5.27 3.57 1.66
N VAL A 211 6.25 2.67 1.67
CA VAL A 211 7.66 3.00 1.38
C VAL A 211 8.15 2.14 0.21
N GLY A 212 8.43 2.79 -0.92
CA GLY A 212 9.04 2.19 -2.11
C GLY A 212 10.58 2.22 -2.12
N CYS A 213 11.21 2.69 -1.04
CA CYS A 213 12.67 2.66 -0.90
C CYS A 213 13.13 1.27 -0.42
N GLY A 214 13.80 0.52 -1.29
CA GLY A 214 14.35 -0.81 -0.98
C GLY A 214 15.64 -0.79 -0.16
N GLU A 215 16.26 0.37 0.02
CA GLU A 215 17.53 0.53 0.72
C GLU A 215 17.36 1.15 2.11
N MET A 216 18.24 0.77 3.04
CA MET A 216 18.31 1.38 4.36
C MET A 216 19.19 2.64 4.30
N LEU A 217 18.60 3.81 4.54
CA LEU A 217 19.25 5.12 4.40
C LEU A 217 19.69 5.74 5.73
N THR A 218 19.32 5.14 6.86
CA THR A 218 19.40 5.78 8.18
C THR A 218 20.02 4.89 9.23
N SER A 219 20.67 5.53 10.20
CA SER A 219 21.11 4.91 11.45
C SER A 219 19.96 4.62 12.43
N PHE A 220 18.75 5.13 12.17
CA PHE A 220 17.57 5.01 13.04
C PHE A 220 16.33 4.43 12.33
N PRO A 221 16.42 3.24 11.71
CA PRO A 221 15.30 2.61 11.00
C PRO A 221 14.12 2.27 11.93
N GLU A 222 14.32 2.27 13.25
CA GLU A 222 13.28 2.07 14.26
C GLU A 222 12.27 3.23 14.37
N ARG A 223 12.61 4.42 13.84
CA ARG A 223 11.73 5.59 13.87
C ARG A 223 10.72 5.62 12.71
N ILE A 224 10.96 4.84 11.66
CA ILE A 224 10.05 4.74 10.51
C ILE A 224 9.12 3.57 10.75
N VAL A 225 7.81 3.85 10.64
CA VAL A 225 6.73 2.88 10.81
C VAL A 225 6.02 2.78 9.48
N ALA A 226 6.39 1.76 8.71
CA ALA A 226 5.79 1.46 7.42
C ALA A 226 5.08 0.11 7.42
N SER A 227 4.20 -0.08 6.44
CA SER A 227 3.59 -1.39 6.19
C SER A 227 4.49 -2.29 5.33
N ASP A 228 4.11 -3.55 5.20
CA ASP A 228 4.64 -4.51 4.23
C ASP A 228 3.96 -4.39 2.84
N SER A 229 3.35 -3.24 2.51
CA SER A 229 2.73 -2.98 1.21
C SER A 229 3.65 -3.25 0.01
N MET A 230 4.96 -3.12 0.25
CA MET A 230 6.04 -3.56 -0.59
C MET A 230 7.18 -4.04 0.32
N ASP A 231 8.02 -4.94 -0.14
CA ASP A 231 9.19 -5.41 0.58
C ASP A 231 10.16 -4.23 0.81
N ASN A 232 10.28 -3.81 2.06
CA ASN A 232 11.11 -2.67 2.48
C ASN A 232 11.71 -2.92 3.88
N PRO A 233 12.87 -2.33 4.21
CA PRO A 233 13.54 -2.58 5.49
C PRO A 233 12.88 -1.87 6.69
N TYR A 234 11.89 -1.01 6.45
CA TYR A 234 11.23 -0.19 7.47
C TYR A 234 9.88 -0.76 7.93
N SER A 235 9.41 -1.86 7.32
CA SER A 235 8.13 -2.46 7.67
C SER A 235 8.09 -2.88 9.14
N LYS A 236 7.08 -2.37 9.87
CA LYS A 236 6.80 -2.69 11.28
C LYS A 236 5.42 -3.29 11.49
N ILE A 237 4.54 -3.15 10.51
CA ILE A 237 3.14 -3.59 10.55
C ILE A 237 2.80 -4.32 9.26
N THR A 238 1.78 -5.17 9.31
CA THR A 238 1.34 -5.95 8.16
C THR A 238 -0.05 -5.53 7.71
N LEU A 239 -0.25 -5.42 6.40
CA LEU A 239 -1.56 -5.24 5.78
C LEU A 239 -2.37 -6.55 5.69
N ALA A 240 -1.75 -7.70 6.00
CA ALA A 240 -2.39 -9.00 5.82
C ALA A 240 -3.72 -9.13 6.56
N GLY A 241 -3.88 -8.53 7.75
CA GLY A 241 -5.12 -8.56 8.51
C GLY A 241 -6.27 -7.82 7.81
N ALA A 242 -6.02 -6.60 7.34
CA ALA A 242 -7.00 -5.80 6.62
C ALA A 242 -7.36 -6.43 5.27
N LEU A 243 -6.35 -6.91 4.54
CA LEU A 243 -6.53 -7.56 3.24
C LEU A 243 -7.24 -8.92 3.35
N THR A 244 -6.94 -9.73 4.37
CA THR A 244 -7.66 -10.98 4.65
C THR A 244 -9.14 -10.70 4.91
N SER A 245 -9.43 -9.69 5.74
CA SER A 245 -10.81 -9.32 6.06
C SER A 245 -11.57 -8.85 4.82
N ALA A 246 -10.94 -8.01 4.00
CA ALA A 246 -11.50 -7.54 2.74
C ALA A 246 -11.74 -8.69 1.75
N ALA A 247 -10.75 -9.56 1.54
CA ALA A 247 -10.87 -10.70 0.62
C ALA A 247 -11.94 -11.72 1.06
N LEU A 248 -12.14 -11.91 2.36
CA LEU A 248 -13.18 -12.83 2.88
C LEU A 248 -14.60 -12.25 2.80
N ALA A 249 -14.73 -10.92 2.79
CA ALA A 249 -16.02 -10.23 2.65
C ALA A 249 -16.56 -10.23 1.21
N LEU A 250 -15.70 -10.50 0.22
CA LEU A 250 -16.06 -10.73 -1.18
C LEU A 250 -16.54 -12.18 -1.40
#